data_AF-A0A450ZI59-F1
#
_entry.id   AF-A0A450ZI59-F1
#
_cell.length_a   1.000
_cell.length_b   1.000
_cell.length_c   1.000
_cell.angle_alpha   90.00
_cell.angle_beta   90.00
_cell.angle_gamma   90.00
#
_symmetry.space_group_name_H-M   'P 1'
#
loop_
_entity.id
_entity.type
_entity.pdbx_description
1 polymer ?
#
loop_
_entity_poly.entity_id
_entity_poly.type
_entity_poly.pdbx_seq_one_letter_code
_entity_poly.pdbx_strand_id
1 'polypeptide(L)' 'MEKGEAAFFTRLLNHKFGTLPSTVQQPIDNARPEELALWGERILDGKNLDEVFL' A
#
# COMPACT_ATOMS: atom_id res chain seq x y z
N MET A 1 -14.41 5.38 7.53
CA MET A 1 -14.25 5.10 6.08
C MET A 1 -12.85 4.57 5.75
N GLU A 2 -11.86 4.80 6.62
CA GLU A 2 -10.43 4.46 6.45
C GLU A 2 -10.11 2.95 6.25
N LYS A 3 -10.88 2.04 6.85
CA LYS A 3 -10.66 0.59 6.68
C LYS A 3 -10.81 0.10 5.24
N GLY A 4 -11.61 0.79 4.42
CA GLY A 4 -11.84 0.41 3.02
C GLY A 4 -10.62 0.71 2.14
N GLU A 5 -9.98 1.86 2.37
CA GLU A 5 -8.81 2.32 1.62
C GLU A 5 -7.60 1.44 1.92
N ALA A 6 -7.32 1.15 3.20
CA ALA A 6 -6.25 0.25 3.61
C ALA A 6 -6.42 -1.17 3.01
N ALA A 7 -7.65 -1.71 3.05
CA ALA A 7 -7.95 -3.02 2.46
C ALA A 7 -7.80 -3.03 0.93
N PHE A 8 -8.22 -1.95 0.26
CA PHE A 8 -8.05 -1.82 -1.19
C PHE A 8 -6.58 -1.70 -1.57
N PHE A 9 -5.82 -0.85 -0.88
CA PHE A 9 -4.39 -0.67 -1.09
C PHE A 9 -3.62 -1.99 -0.88
N THR A 10 -3.96 -2.75 0.15
CA THR A 10 -3.41 -4.09 0.39
C THR A 10 -3.68 -5.05 -0.77
N ARG A 11 -4.86 -5.00 -1.38
CA ARG A 11 -5.19 -5.81 -2.57
C ARG A 11 -4.36 -5.39 -3.78
N LEU A 12 -4.15 -4.09 -3.99
CA LEU A 12 -3.31 -3.60 -5.09
C LEU A 12 -1.86 -4.07 -4.95
N LEU A 13 -1.31 -3.98 -3.74
CA LEU A 13 0.05 -4.47 -3.45
C LEU A 13 0.16 -5.97 -3.70
N ASN A 14 -0.79 -6.78 -3.22
CA ASN A 14 -0.81 -8.22 -3.47
C ASN A 14 -0.94 -8.53 -4.97
N HIS A 15 -1.69 -7.72 -5.72
CA HIS A 15 -1.84 -7.91 -7.15
C HIS A 15 -0.55 -7.62 -7.92
N LYS A 16 0.16 -6.53 -7.57
CA LYS A 16 1.40 -6.13 -8.27
C LYS A 16 2.62 -6.96 -7.86
N PHE A 17 2.77 -7.22 -6.57
CA PHE A 17 3.99 -7.78 -5.99
C PHE A 17 3.84 -9.22 -5.47
N GLY A 18 2.62 -9.77 -5.46
CA GLY A 18 2.35 -11.10 -4.91
C GLY A 18 2.31 -11.09 -3.38
N THR A 19 2.68 -12.21 -2.76
CA THR A 19 2.65 -12.37 -1.30
C THR A 19 3.52 -11.31 -0.62
N LEU A 20 2.87 -10.45 0.18
CA LEU A 20 3.55 -9.37 0.89
C LEU A 20 4.23 -9.88 2.17
N PRO A 21 5.40 -9.33 2.53
CA PRO A 21 6.00 -9.60 3.83
C PRO A 21 5.14 -9.01 4.94
N SER A 22 5.14 -9.66 6.11
CA SER A 22 4.34 -9.23 7.27
C SER A 22 4.67 -7.83 7.77
N THR A 23 5.87 -7.32 7.44
CA THR A 23 6.33 -5.96 7.76
C THR A 23 5.52 -4.86 7.08
N VAL A 24 4.81 -5.17 5.99
CA VAL A 24 4.03 -4.20 5.20
C VAL A 24 2.68 -3.87 5.84
N GLN A 25 2.14 -4.75 6.70
CA GLN A 25 0.81 -4.57 7.26
C GLN A 25 0.75 -3.39 8.25
N GLN A 26 1.79 -3.23 9.09
CA GLN A 26 1.80 -2.22 10.14
C GLN A 26 1.85 -0.78 9.60
N PRO A 27 2.62 -0.44 8.55
CA PRO A 27 2.53 0.86 7.90
C PRO A 27 1.13 1.15 7.33
N ILE A 28 0.50 0.17 6.68
CA ILE A 28 -0.82 0.32 6.05
C ILE A 28 -1.90 0.58 7.11
N ASP A 29 -1.87 -0.16 8.22
CA ASP A 29 -2.87 -0.05 9.29
C ASP A 29 -2.77 1.30 10.04
N ASN A 30 -1.59 1.93 10.05
CA ASN A 30 -1.34 3.21 10.72
C ASN A 30 -1.28 4.41 9.75
N ALA A 31 -1.42 4.18 8.44
CA ALA A 31 -1.32 5.23 7.44
C ALA A 31 -2.52 6.16 7.50
N ARG A 32 -2.26 7.45 7.31
CA ARG A 32 -3.32 8.43 7.10
C ARG A 32 -3.91 8.27 5.70
N PRO A 33 -5.16 8.70 5.47
CA PRO A 33 -5.79 8.63 4.15
C PRO A 33 -4.94 9.25 3.04
N GLU A 34 -4.28 10.38 3.31
CA GLU A 34 -3.38 11.03 2.34
C GLU A 34 -2.16 10.18 1.97
N GLU A 35 -1.64 9.38 2.90
CA GLU A 35 -0.49 8.48 2.66
C GLU A 35 -0.92 7.29 1.81
N LEU A 36 -2.09 6.71 2.10
CA LEU A 36 -2.65 5.63 1.30
C LEU A 36 -2.97 6.06 -0.13
N ALA A 37 -3.47 7.28 -0.33
CA ALA A 37 -3.71 7.83 -1.66
C ALA A 37 -2.40 8.01 -2.44
N LEU A 38 -1.38 8.63 -1.82
CA LEU A 38 -0.07 8.83 -2.43
C LEU A 38 0.60 7.50 -2.82
N TRP A 39 0.57 6.52 -1.91
CA TRP A 39 1.12 5.20 -2.20
C TRP A 39 0.30 4.48 -3.29
N GLY A 40 -1.02 4.68 -3.34
CA GLY A 40 -1.89 4.18 -4.39
C GLY A 40 -1.49 4.70 -5.79
N GLU A 41 -1.11 5.96 -5.90
CA GLU A 41 -0.56 6.52 -7.14
C GLU A 41 0.81 5.90 -7.49
N ARG A 42 1.69 5.76 -6.49
CA ARG A 42 3.02 5.16 -6.70
C ARG A 42 2.97 3.69 -7.04
N ILE A 43 1.92 2.96 -6.66
CA ILE A 43 1.72 1.57 -7.12
C ILE A 43 1.67 1.48 -8.65
N LEU A 44 1.27 2.53 -9.38
CA LEU A 44 1.20 2.46 -10.84
C LEU A 44 2.61 2.29 -11.44
N ASP A 45 3.59 3.04 -10.96
CA ASP A 45 4.93 3.11 -11.55
C ASP A 45 6.03 2.43 -10.73
N GLY A 46 5.84 2.28 -9.42
CA GLY A 46 6.86 1.80 -8.48
C GLY A 46 7.27 0.35 -8.71
N LYS A 47 8.57 0.08 -8.82
CA LYS A 47 9.11 -1.23 -9.21
C LYS A 47 9.22 -2.23 -8.05
N ASN A 48 9.15 -1.74 -6.82
CA ASN A 48 9.28 -2.51 -5.60
C ASN A 48 8.49 -1.82 -4.47
N LEU A 49 8.42 -2.47 -3.32
CA LEU A 49 7.68 -1.95 -2.16
C LEU A 49 8.31 -0.67 -1.63
N ASP A 50 9.63 -0.56 -1.57
CA ASP A 50 10.31 0.64 -1.06
C ASP A 50 9.92 1.88 -1.87
N GLU A 51 9.93 1.80 -3.20
CA GLU A 51 9.51 2.89 -4.09
C GLU A 51 8.05 3.32 -3.88
N VAL A 52 7.17 2.40 -3.46
CA VAL A 52 5.78 2.71 -3.14
C VAL A 52 5.67 3.44 -1.80
N PHE A 53 6.41 2.99 -0.79
CA PHE A 53 6.37 3.47 0.60
C PHE A 53 7.29 4.66 0.92
N LEU A 54 7.95 5.26 -0.09
CA LEU A 54 8.69 6.53 0.04
C LEU A 54 7.81 7.72 0.50
#